data_AF-A0A6B0YMJ0-F1
#
_entry.id   AF-A0A6B0YMJ0-F1
#
_cell.length_a   1.000
_cell.length_b   1.000
_cell.length_c   1.000
_cell.angle_alpha   90.00
_cell.angle_beta   90.00
_cell.angle_gamma   90.00
#
_symmetry.space_group_name_H-M   'P 1'
#
loop_
_entity.id
_entity.type
_entity.pdbx_description
1 polymer ?
#
loop_
_entity_poly.entity_id
_entity_poly.type
_entity_poly.pdbx_seq_one_letter_code
_entity_poly.pdbx_strand_id
1 'polypeptide(L)'
;MRTFYTSSKGCCELDDVNFPDESKQHKWFEDNLHIIFPNLKLVKRKMQISNKIPDTVVYDPQAHTFVAIEYKNRCSDTVRQQAENYLNKMDDNRATLTLAYNKSYNTHAENTTSTYTR
;
A
#
# COMPACT_ATOMS: atom_id res chain seq x y z
N MET A 1 -17.82 20.55 6.99
CA MET A 1 -18.26 19.64 8.08
C MET A 1 -17.22 19.77 9.17
N ARG A 2 -17.59 19.94 10.44
CA ARG A 2 -16.62 20.05 11.54
C ARG A 2 -16.53 18.72 12.27
N THR A 3 -15.32 18.24 12.52
CA THR A 3 -15.06 16.96 13.19
C THR A 3 -14.61 17.24 14.62
N PHE A 4 -15.09 16.45 15.59
CA PHE A 4 -14.76 16.63 17.00
C PHE A 4 -14.30 15.30 17.61
N TYR A 5 -13.41 15.38 18.60
CA TYR A 5 -12.96 14.22 19.39
C TYR A 5 -13.07 14.50 20.89
N THR A 6 -13.17 13.43 21.69
CA THR A 6 -13.25 13.55 23.15
C THR A 6 -11.86 13.40 23.75
N SER A 7 -11.47 14.34 24.62
CA SER A 7 -10.24 14.30 25.42
C SER A 7 -10.58 14.28 26.91
N SER A 8 -9.58 14.08 27.78
CA SER A 8 -9.74 14.17 29.24
C SER A 8 -10.19 15.56 29.72
N LYS A 9 -10.07 16.60 28.90
CA LYS A 9 -10.48 17.97 29.19
C LYS A 9 -11.83 18.35 28.56
N GLY A 10 -12.51 17.41 27.89
CA GLY A 10 -13.79 17.63 27.21
C GLY A 10 -13.73 17.43 25.70
N CYS A 11 -14.71 18.00 24.99
CA CYS A 11 -14.83 17.91 23.53
C CYS A 11 -13.93 18.94 22.84
N CYS A 12 -13.10 18.49 21.90
CA CYS A 12 -12.17 19.33 21.13
C CYS A 12 -12.47 19.22 19.64
N GLU A 13 -12.33 20.32 18.90
CA GLU A 13 -12.42 20.31 17.44
C GLU A 13 -11.14 19.70 16.85
N LEU A 14 -11.31 18.91 15.79
CA LEU A 14 -10.22 18.33 15.02
C LEU A 14 -9.94 19.24 13.82
N ASP A 15 -8.72 19.76 13.73
CA ASP A 15 -8.32 20.61 12.61
C ASP A 15 -8.19 19.78 11.32
N ASP A 16 -8.72 20.34 10.23
CA ASP A 16 -8.54 19.78 8.90
C ASP A 16 -7.14 20.10 8.38
N VAL A 17 -6.38 19.07 8.02
CA VAL A 17 -5.07 19.22 7.36
C VAL A 17 -5.22 18.94 5.87
N ASN A 18 -4.99 19.96 5.05
CA ASN A 18 -4.93 19.79 3.60
C ASN A 18 -3.56 19.23 3.18
N PHE A 19 -3.57 18.19 2.35
CA PHE A 19 -2.38 17.71 1.67
C PHE A 19 -2.18 18.51 0.38
N PRO A 20 -1.12 19.34 0.27
CA PRO A 20 -0.91 20.17 -0.91
C PRO A 20 -0.40 19.38 -2.12
N ASP A 21 0.12 18.18 -1.90
CA ASP A 21 0.62 17.30 -2.94
C ASP A 21 0.33 15.84 -2.59
N GLU A 22 -0.01 15.07 -3.63
CA GLU A 22 -0.35 13.64 -3.57
C GLU A 22 0.83 12.84 -3.01
N SER A 23 2.08 13.21 -3.31
CA SER A 23 3.25 12.50 -2.75
C SER A 23 3.37 12.62 -1.23
N LYS A 24 2.97 13.76 -0.64
CA LYS A 24 2.96 13.95 0.83
C LYS A 24 1.86 13.14 1.48
N GLN A 25 0.70 13.04 0.84
CA GLN A 25 -0.39 12.18 1.28
C GLN A 25 0.05 10.71 1.29
N HIS A 26 0.73 10.24 0.24
CA HIS A 26 1.20 8.85 0.15
C HIS A 26 2.15 8.55 1.31
N LYS A 27 3.15 9.42 1.50
CA LYS A 27 4.14 9.23 2.57
C LYS A 27 3.50 9.26 3.95
N TRP A 28 2.63 10.24 4.20
CA TRP A 28 1.93 10.32 5.49
C TRP A 28 1.12 9.05 5.76
N PHE A 29 0.41 8.54 4.76
CA PHE A 29 -0.35 7.31 4.92
C PHE A 29 0.55 6.09 5.13
N GLU A 30 1.63 5.95 4.36
CA GLU A 30 2.60 4.84 4.50
C GLU A 30 3.27 4.84 5.88
N ASP A 31 3.70 6.01 6.38
CA ASP A 31 4.31 6.18 7.71
C ASP A 31 3.32 5.81 8.83
N ASN A 32 2.02 5.99 8.59
CA ASN A 32 0.93 5.69 9.53
C ASN A 32 0.16 4.40 9.20
N LEU A 33 0.64 3.58 8.25
CA LEU A 33 -0.09 2.41 7.77
C LEU A 33 -0.48 1.46 8.91
N HIS A 34 0.43 1.27 9.86
CA HIS A 34 0.22 0.42 11.04
C HIS A 34 -0.88 0.93 12.01
N ILE A 35 -1.24 2.22 11.94
CA ILE A 35 -2.33 2.80 12.74
C ILE A 35 -3.65 2.69 11.97
N ILE A 36 -3.62 3.01 10.68
CA ILE A 36 -4.81 3.04 9.83
C ILE A 36 -5.28 1.61 9.51
N PHE A 37 -4.33 0.72 9.20
CA PHE A 37 -4.55 -0.68 8.85
C PHE A 37 -3.55 -1.57 9.60
N PRO A 38 -3.83 -1.89 10.88
CA PRO A 38 -2.85 -2.53 11.77
C PRO A 38 -2.27 -3.86 11.29
N ASN A 39 -3.01 -4.58 10.45
CA ASN A 39 -2.62 -5.90 9.96
C ASN A 39 -1.89 -5.85 8.61
N LEU A 40 -1.84 -4.71 7.93
CA LEU A 40 -1.22 -4.61 6.61
C LEU A 40 0.29 -4.38 6.72
N LYS A 41 1.04 -5.09 5.88
CA LYS A 41 2.50 -5.01 5.80
C LYS A 41 2.93 -4.28 4.54
N LEU A 42 3.62 -3.15 4.68
CA LEU A 42 4.14 -2.37 3.56
C LEU A 42 5.19 -3.17 2.74
N VAL A 43 4.84 -3.59 1.53
CA VAL A 43 5.78 -4.31 0.66
C VAL A 43 6.68 -3.34 -0.07
N LYS A 44 6.08 -2.44 -0.86
CA LYS A 44 6.82 -1.51 -1.72
C LYS A 44 5.95 -0.37 -2.24
N ARG A 45 6.54 0.82 -2.31
CA ARG A 45 5.99 1.99 -3.02
C ARG A 45 6.36 1.95 -4.50
N LYS A 46 5.42 2.33 -5.39
CA LYS A 46 5.61 2.43 -6.85
C LYS A 46 6.25 1.19 -7.47
N MET A 47 5.75 0.02 -7.11
CA MET A 47 6.20 -1.25 -7.69
C MET A 47 5.56 -1.44 -9.07
N GLN A 48 6.36 -1.71 -10.10
CA GLN A 48 5.82 -2.05 -11.40
C GLN A 48 5.24 -3.47 -11.41
N ILE A 49 4.00 -3.59 -11.85
CA ILE A 49 3.24 -4.83 -12.03
C ILE A 49 2.77 -4.84 -13.50
N SER A 50 3.43 -5.64 -14.33
CA SER A 50 3.31 -5.59 -15.80
C SER A 50 3.48 -4.16 -16.36
N ASN A 51 2.40 -3.54 -16.84
CA ASN A 51 2.38 -2.19 -17.41
C ASN A 51 1.69 -1.16 -16.50
N LYS A 52 1.58 -1.45 -15.20
CA LYS A 52 0.97 -0.56 -14.21
C LYS A 52 1.87 -0.41 -12.99
N ILE A 53 1.71 0.71 -12.29
CA ILE A 53 2.51 1.06 -11.11
C ILE A 53 1.53 1.59 -10.07
N PRO A 54 0.94 0.74 -9.21
CA PRO A 54 0.17 1.22 -8.07
C PRO A 54 1.06 2.10 -7.17
N ASP A 55 0.44 3.04 -6.46
CA ASP A 55 1.16 3.93 -5.54
C ASP A 55 1.86 3.15 -4.44
N THR A 56 1.13 2.22 -3.80
CA THR A 56 1.65 1.37 -2.74
C THR A 56 1.14 -0.07 -2.90
N VAL A 57 2.02 -1.04 -2.66
CA VAL A 57 1.66 -2.45 -2.51
C VAL A 57 1.88 -2.85 -1.06
N VAL A 58 0.87 -3.45 -0.46
CA VAL A 58 0.91 -4.03 0.89
C VAL A 58 0.49 -5.50 0.85
N TYR A 59 0.80 -6.23 1.92
CA TYR A 59 0.38 -7.62 2.10
C TYR A 59 -0.52 -7.72 3.33
N ASP A 60 -1.66 -8.38 3.18
CA ASP A 60 -2.55 -8.77 4.26
C ASP A 60 -2.24 -10.21 4.68
N PRO A 61 -1.65 -10.43 5.88
CA PRO A 61 -1.37 -11.76 6.39
C PRO A 61 -2.62 -12.56 6.77
N GLN A 62 -3.75 -11.91 7.07
CA GLN A 62 -4.99 -12.59 7.45
C GLN A 62 -5.71 -13.14 6.23
N ALA A 63 -5.82 -12.33 5.17
CA ALA A 63 -6.42 -12.74 3.91
C ALA A 63 -5.44 -13.45 2.96
N HIS A 64 -4.16 -13.55 3.35
CA HIS A 64 -3.07 -14.09 2.54
C HIS A 64 -2.99 -13.48 1.13
N THR A 65 -3.24 -12.17 1.02
CA THR A 65 -3.37 -11.51 -0.28
C THR A 65 -2.56 -10.23 -0.36
N PHE A 66 -2.18 -9.86 -1.58
CA PHE A 66 -1.58 -8.57 -1.87
C PHE A 66 -2.68 -7.54 -2.12
N VAL A 67 -2.48 -6.34 -1.61
CA VAL A 67 -3.41 -5.22 -1.75
C VAL A 67 -2.66 -4.07 -2.42
N ALA A 68 -3.18 -3.59 -3.55
CA ALA A 68 -2.75 -2.34 -4.15
C ALA A 68 -3.55 -1.19 -3.55
N ILE A 69 -2.85 -0.14 -3.14
CA ILE A 69 -3.42 1.11 -2.64
C ILE A 69 -3.08 2.19 -3.67
N GLU A 70 -4.12 2.86 -4.14
CA GLU A 70 -4.04 4.01 -5.04
C GLU A 70 -4.64 5.21 -4.28
N TYR A 71 -3.89 6.29 -4.17
CA TYR A 71 -4.42 7.50 -3.52
C TYR A 71 -4.98 8.42 -4.58
N LYS A 72 -6.06 9.12 -4.22
CA LYS A 72 -6.65 10.16 -5.05
C LYS A 72 -7.19 11.25 -4.15
N ASN A 73 -6.89 12.49 -4.49
CA ASN A 73 -7.45 13.67 -3.83
C ASN A 73 -8.96 13.85 -4.10
N ARG A 74 -9.50 13.21 -5.16
CA ARG A 74 -10.93 13.25 -5.51
C ARG A 74 -11.38 11.88 -6.02
N CYS A 75 -12.52 11.39 -5.55
CA CYS A 75 -13.17 10.22 -6.13
C CYS A 75 -13.76 10.58 -7.51
N SER A 76 -13.46 9.77 -8.53
CA SER A 76 -14.12 9.80 -9.84
C SER A 76 -14.45 8.37 -10.29
N ASP A 77 -15.41 8.22 -11.20
CA ASP A 77 -15.79 6.89 -11.75
C ASP A 77 -14.61 6.18 -12.44
N THR A 78 -13.61 6.94 -12.89
CA THR A 78 -12.37 6.43 -13.49
C THR A 78 -11.53 5.63 -12.49
N VAL A 79 -11.64 5.92 -11.19
CA VAL A 79 -10.86 5.26 -10.12
C VAL A 79 -11.27 3.80 -9.98
N ARG A 80 -12.58 3.49 -10.04
CA ARG A 80 -13.08 2.11 -9.97
C ARG A 80 -12.54 1.26 -11.12
N GLN A 81 -12.52 1.84 -12.31
CA GLN A 81 -12.04 1.17 -13.51
C GLN A 81 -10.53 0.92 -13.47
N GLN A 82 -9.77 1.79 -12.82
CA GLN A 82 -8.34 1.53 -12.55
C GLN A 82 -8.16 0.40 -11.54
N ALA A 83 -8.95 0.36 -10.46
CA ALA A 83 -8.93 -0.71 -9.46
C ALA A 83 -9.21 -2.10 -10.06
N GLU A 84 -10.25 -2.24 -10.89
CA GLU A 84 -10.60 -3.50 -11.57
C GLU A 84 -9.48 -3.99 -12.49
N ASN A 85 -8.78 -3.08 -13.15
CA ASN A 85 -7.65 -3.41 -14.02
C ASN A 85 -6.41 -3.91 -13.27
N TYR A 86 -6.28 -3.65 -11.97
CA TYR A 86 -5.19 -4.18 -11.16
C TYR A 86 -5.42 -5.63 -10.76
N LEU A 87 -6.68 -6.03 -10.50
CA LEU A 87 -6.99 -7.33 -9.91
C LEU A 87 -6.40 -8.50 -10.72
N ASN A 88 -6.68 -8.55 -12.02
CA ASN A 88 -6.18 -9.62 -12.89
C ASN A 88 -4.64 -9.58 -12.99
N LYS A 89 -4.06 -8.38 -13.02
CA LYS A 89 -2.61 -8.22 -13.17
C LYS A 89 -1.84 -8.60 -11.91
N MET A 90 -2.41 -8.36 -10.73
CA MET A 90 -1.76 -8.74 -9.48
C MET A 90 -1.69 -10.26 -9.34
N ASP A 91 -2.72 -10.98 -9.78
CA ASP A 91 -2.71 -12.44 -9.80
C ASP A 91 -1.67 -12.99 -10.80
N ASP A 92 -1.66 -12.46 -12.03
CA ASP A 92 -0.66 -12.80 -13.06
C ASP A 92 0.79 -12.56 -12.60
N ASN A 93 1.00 -11.60 -11.69
CA ASN A 93 2.32 -11.20 -11.19
C ASN A 93 2.58 -11.68 -9.75
N ARG A 94 1.81 -12.66 -9.24
CA ARG A 94 1.93 -13.14 -7.86
C ARG A 94 3.35 -13.55 -7.49
N ALA A 95 4.10 -14.19 -8.39
CA ALA A 95 5.49 -14.57 -8.15
C ALA A 95 6.39 -13.36 -7.85
N THR A 96 6.25 -12.28 -8.63
CA THR A 96 6.99 -11.03 -8.45
C THR A 96 6.63 -10.36 -7.13
N LEU A 97 5.35 -10.34 -6.77
CA LEU A 97 4.85 -9.79 -5.52
C LEU A 97 5.37 -10.57 -4.31
N THR A 98 5.35 -11.90 -4.37
CA THR A 98 5.93 -12.79 -3.35
C THR A 98 7.43 -12.56 -3.19
N LEU A 99 8.17 -12.42 -4.29
CA LEU A 99 9.59 -12.10 -4.23
C LEU A 99 9.85 -10.73 -3.58
N ALA A 100 9.05 -9.71 -3.92
CA ALA A 100 9.16 -8.39 -3.30
C ALA A 100 8.87 -8.43 -1.80
N TYR A 101 7.81 -9.14 -1.39
CA TYR A 101 7.51 -9.36 0.03
C TYR A 101 8.65 -10.07 0.75
N ASN A 102 9.18 -11.14 0.17
CA ASN A 102 10.29 -11.88 0.76
C ASN A 102 11.54 -10.99 0.89
N LYS A 103 11.84 -10.13 -0.08
CA LYS A 103 12.96 -9.18 0.06
C LYS A 103 12.74 -8.16 1.18
N SER A 104 11.49 -7.72 1.39
CA SER A 104 11.14 -6.75 2.43
C SER A 104 11.11 -7.38 3.85
N TYR A 105 10.82 -8.68 3.97
CA TYR A 105 10.51 -9.31 5.27
C TYR A 105 11.26 -10.61 5.58
N ASN A 106 11.86 -11.27 4.59
CA ASN A 106 12.57 -12.55 4.70
C ASN A 106 13.97 -12.42 4.11
N THR A 107 14.91 -11.90 4.90
CA THR A 107 16.30 -11.54 4.52
C THR A 107 17.15 -12.69 3.96
N HIS A 108 16.66 -13.94 3.93
CA HIS A 108 17.42 -15.13 3.53
C HIS A 108 17.15 -15.68 2.12
N ALA A 109 16.27 -15.05 1.32
CA ALA A 109 15.92 -15.58 0.00
C ALA A 109 17.04 -15.41 -1.07
N GLU A 110 18.12 -14.67 -0.78
CA GLU A 110 19.15 -14.33 -1.79
C GLU A 110 20.28 -15.36 -1.93
N ASN A 111 20.36 -16.39 -1.08
CA ASN A 111 21.52 -17.29 -1.05
C ASN A 111 21.38 -18.61 -1.85
N THR A 112 20.29 -18.85 -2.58
CA THR A 112 20.05 -20.18 -3.21
C THR A 112 20.18 -20.24 -4.74
N THR A 113 20.49 -19.16 -5.44
CA THR A 113 20.50 -19.16 -6.92
C THR A 113 21.91 -19.15 -7.54
N SER A 114 22.99 -19.17 -6.76
CA SER A 114 24.37 -19.24 -7.30
C SER A 114 24.95 -20.66 -7.27
N THR A 115 24.24 -21.63 -7.86
CA THR A 115 24.85 -22.90 -8.31
C THR A 115 24.14 -23.41 -9.56
N TYR A 116 24.23 -22.66 -10.66
CA TYR A 116 24.11 -23.24 -11.99
C TYR A 116 25.32 -22.80 -12.80
N THR A 117 26.41 -23.52 -12.60
CA THR A 117 27.59 -23.52 -13.47
C THR A 117 27.16 -24.06 -14.83
N ARG A 118 27.53 -23.35 -15.90
CA ARG A 118 27.58 -23.89 -17.25
C ARG A 118 29.05 -24.01 -17.64
#